data_AF-A0A5B7Y0K2-F1
#
_entry.id   AF-A0A5B7Y0K2-F1
#
_cell.length_a   1.000
_cell.length_b   1.000
_cell.length_c   1.000
_cell.angle_alpha   90.00
_cell.angle_beta   90.00
_cell.angle_gamma   90.00
#
_symmetry.space_group_name_H-M   'P 1'
#
loop_
_entity.id
_entity.type
_entity.pdbx_description
1 polymer ?
#
loop_
_entity_poly.entity_id
_entity_poly.type
_entity_poly.pdbx_seq_one_letter_code
_entity_poly.pdbx_strand_id
1 'polypeptide(L)'
;MNKVEMKKQIEILQSNKLNSIQSLALFSGFSYQIILDKNLFTHNKDLEGFINAVYLDPHRINHYRPYLYSSRTLLGARLSKLIILNFSPDDIALALLKIINIFEDVFGSTWLSQKRTRKIDESYIDASLSAWIKETRLRSKNDE
;
A
#
# COMPACT_ATOMS: atom_id res chain seq x y z
N MET A 1 -13.04 -2.52 9.08
CA MET A 1 -12.45 -1.18 9.02
C MET A 1 -13.54 -0.19 8.68
N ASN A 2 -13.75 0.84 9.51
CA ASN A 2 -14.76 1.86 9.18
C ASN A 2 -14.19 2.88 8.17
N LYS A 3 -15.09 3.58 7.46
CA LYS A 3 -14.70 4.54 6.42
C LYS A 3 -13.80 5.68 6.92
N VAL A 4 -14.00 6.12 8.17
CA VAL A 4 -13.24 7.22 8.78
C VAL A 4 -11.79 6.81 9.02
N GLU A 5 -11.58 5.61 9.55
CA GLU A 5 -10.26 5.05 9.82
C GLU A 5 -9.49 4.83 8.52
N MET A 6 -10.15 4.27 7.51
CA MET A 6 -9.55 4.07 6.19
C MET A 6 -9.11 5.41 5.57
N LYS A 7 -9.94 6.46 5.66
CA LYS A 7 -9.58 7.80 5.19
C LYS A 7 -8.36 8.35 5.90
N LYS A 8 -8.31 8.24 7.24
CA LYS A 8 -7.14 8.69 8.03
C LYS A 8 -5.86 7.96 7.63
N GLN A 9 -5.92 6.64 7.42
CA GLN A 9 -4.74 5.88 7.01
C GLN A 9 -4.25 6.31 5.62
N ILE A 10 -5.17 6.54 4.67
CA ILE A 10 -4.81 7.07 3.34
C ILE A 10 -4.19 8.47 3.45
N GLU A 11 -4.77 9.37 4.24
CA GLU A 11 -4.22 10.72 4.45
C GLU A 11 -2.81 10.69 5.07
N ILE A 12 -2.55 9.76 6.00
CA ILE A 12 -1.23 9.57 6.59
C ILE A 12 -0.25 9.04 5.54
N LEU A 13 -0.64 8.03 4.77
CA LEU A 13 0.18 7.42 3.72
C LEU A 13 0.52 8.39 2.58
N GLN A 14 -0.37 9.35 2.28
CA GLN A 14 -0.12 10.43 1.33
C GLN A 14 0.69 11.58 1.92
N SER A 15 0.88 11.61 3.24
CA SER A 15 1.62 12.68 3.90
C SER A 15 3.12 12.44 3.86
N ASN A 16 3.91 13.52 3.79
CA ASN A 16 5.38 13.44 3.87
C ASN A 16 5.89 13.17 5.30
N LYS A 17 5.04 12.68 6.20
CA LYS A 17 5.38 12.46 7.61
C LYS A 17 6.10 11.14 7.86
N LEU A 18 6.01 10.21 6.91
CA LEU A 18 6.60 8.88 7.03
C LEU A 18 7.88 8.80 6.20
N ASN A 19 8.89 8.12 6.74
CA ASN A 19 10.02 7.66 5.95
C ASN A 19 9.62 6.40 5.14
N SER A 20 10.48 5.96 4.23
CA SER A 20 10.18 4.84 3.32
C SER A 20 9.84 3.54 4.06
N ILE A 21 10.57 3.22 5.14
CA ILE A 21 10.34 1.99 5.93
C ILE A 21 8.99 2.04 6.64
N GLN A 22 8.67 3.18 7.25
CA GLN A 22 7.39 3.40 7.92
C GLN A 22 6.22 3.38 6.94
N SER A 23 6.38 3.99 5.76
CA SER A 23 5.39 3.98 4.70
C SER A 23 5.08 2.55 4.24
N LEU A 24 6.13 1.76 3.99
CA LEU A 24 6.02 0.36 3.59
C LEU A 24 5.33 -0.50 4.65
N ALA A 25 5.71 -0.36 5.92
CA ALA A 25 5.10 -1.09 7.03
C ALA A 25 3.63 -0.72 7.21
N LEU A 26 3.32 0.59 7.20
CA LEU A 26 1.95 1.07 7.33
C LEU A 26 1.08 0.62 6.14
N PHE A 27 1.60 0.73 4.92
CA PHE A 27 0.90 0.33 3.71
C PHE A 27 0.64 -1.18 3.67
N SER A 28 1.62 -1.99 4.09
CA SER A 28 1.45 -3.45 4.21
C SER A 28 0.38 -3.81 5.25
N GLY A 29 0.37 -3.15 6.40
CA GLY A 29 -0.66 -3.33 7.43
C GLY A 29 -2.05 -2.89 6.96
N PHE A 30 -2.14 -1.75 6.30
CA PHE A 30 -3.37 -1.23 5.69
C PHE A 30 -3.94 -2.20 4.64
N SER A 31 -3.09 -2.68 3.73
CA SER A 31 -3.46 -3.65 2.70
C SER A 31 -3.97 -4.95 3.31
N TYR A 32 -3.31 -5.43 4.38
CA TYR A 32 -3.74 -6.60 5.13
C TYR A 32 -5.12 -6.41 5.77
N GLN A 33 -5.37 -5.24 6.37
CA GLN A 33 -6.68 -4.89 6.95
C GLN A 33 -7.78 -4.86 5.89
N ILE A 34 -7.52 -4.32 4.70
CA ILE A 34 -8.47 -4.32 3.57
C ILE A 34 -8.85 -5.76 3.20
N ILE A 35 -7.86 -6.65 3.05
CA ILE A 35 -8.09 -8.05 2.67
C ILE A 35 -8.95 -8.78 3.70
N LEU A 36 -8.69 -8.54 4.99
CA LEU A 36 -9.43 -9.19 6.06
C LEU A 36 -10.86 -8.68 6.24
N ASP A 37 -11.19 -7.50 5.71
CA ASP A 37 -12.49 -6.87 5.95
C ASP A 37 -13.62 -7.48 5.10
N LYS A 38 -14.52 -8.22 5.77
CA LYS A 38 -15.71 -8.83 5.12
C LYS A 38 -16.76 -7.81 4.70
N ASN A 39 -16.72 -6.59 5.23
CA ASN A 39 -17.65 -5.53 4.84
C ASN A 39 -17.24 -4.88 3.51
N LEU A 40 -15.95 -4.93 3.16
CA LEU A 40 -15.43 -4.43 1.88
C LEU A 40 -15.56 -5.48 0.78
N PHE A 41 -15.19 -6.72 1.09
CA PHE A 41 -15.28 -7.84 0.18
C PHE A 41 -16.07 -8.94 0.85
N THR A 42 -17.31 -9.16 0.43
CA THR A 42 -18.18 -10.18 1.03
C THR A 42 -17.66 -11.58 0.69
N HIS A 43 -17.27 -11.81 -0.58
CA HIS A 43 -16.76 -13.09 -1.03
C HIS A 43 -15.27 -13.01 -1.34
N ASN A 44 -14.58 -14.13 -1.14
CA ASN A 44 -13.14 -14.17 -1.42
C ASN A 44 -12.80 -14.01 -2.89
N LYS A 45 -13.69 -14.43 -3.80
CA LYS A 45 -13.54 -14.21 -5.25
C LYS A 45 -13.45 -12.72 -5.60
N ASP A 46 -14.10 -11.87 -4.81
CA ASP A 46 -14.12 -10.42 -5.05
C ASP A 46 -12.74 -9.80 -4.76
N LEU A 47 -11.92 -10.48 -3.93
CA LEU A 47 -10.54 -10.08 -3.68
C LEU A 47 -9.63 -10.34 -4.88
N GLU A 48 -9.95 -11.29 -5.75
CA GLU A 48 -9.08 -11.62 -6.89
C GLU A 48 -8.93 -10.43 -7.83
N GLY A 49 -10.05 -9.84 -8.27
CA GLY A 49 -10.04 -8.65 -9.11
C GLY A 49 -9.33 -7.47 -8.44
N PHE A 50 -9.58 -7.25 -7.15
CA PHE A 50 -8.92 -6.19 -6.38
C PHE A 50 -7.40 -6.40 -6.30
N ILE A 51 -6.95 -7.59 -5.92
CA ILE A 51 -5.53 -7.89 -5.76
C ILE A 51 -4.78 -7.76 -7.08
N ASN A 52 -5.36 -8.29 -8.16
CA ASN A 52 -4.75 -8.24 -9.47
C ASN A 52 -4.62 -6.79 -9.96
N ALA A 53 -5.71 -6.02 -9.89
CA ALA A 53 -5.74 -4.65 -10.37
C ALA A 53 -4.85 -3.67 -9.59
N VAL A 54 -4.71 -3.88 -8.27
CA VAL A 54 -3.97 -2.96 -7.38
C VAL A 54 -2.50 -3.35 -7.26
N TYR A 55 -2.18 -4.65 -7.13
CA TYR A 55 -0.84 -5.09 -6.70
C TYR A 55 -0.10 -5.98 -7.68
N LEU A 56 -0.78 -6.71 -8.58
CA LEU A 56 -0.10 -7.67 -9.46
C LEU A 56 0.09 -7.12 -10.87
N ASP A 57 -1.01 -6.69 -11.51
CA ASP A 57 -1.00 -6.21 -12.89
C ASP A 57 -0.10 -4.97 -13.08
N PRO A 58 -0.15 -3.94 -12.19
CA PRO A 58 0.71 -2.76 -12.34
C PRO A 58 2.21 -3.09 -12.25
N HIS A 59 2.57 -4.17 -11.55
CA HIS A 59 3.94 -4.60 -11.32
C HIS A 59 4.35 -5.80 -12.19
N ARG A 60 3.48 -6.21 -13.14
CA ARG A 60 3.69 -7.38 -14.02
C ARG A 60 4.02 -8.66 -13.25
N ILE A 61 3.41 -8.82 -12.08
CA ILE A 61 3.56 -10.00 -11.24
C ILE A 61 2.53 -11.03 -11.66
N ASN A 62 2.94 -12.30 -11.74
CA ASN A 62 2.03 -13.39 -12.04
C ASN A 62 0.88 -13.45 -11.02
N HIS A 63 -0.33 -13.70 -11.53
CA HIS A 63 -1.50 -13.87 -10.69
C HIS A 63 -1.31 -14.99 -9.67
N TYR A 64 -1.90 -14.81 -8.49
CA TYR A 64 -1.89 -15.86 -7.49
C TYR A 64 -2.72 -17.06 -7.97
N ARG A 65 -2.30 -18.25 -7.56
CA ARG A 65 -3.07 -19.46 -7.83
C ARG A 65 -4.44 -19.37 -7.13
N PRO A 66 -5.53 -19.90 -7.73
CA PRO A 66 -6.88 -19.76 -7.19
C PRO A 66 -7.04 -20.17 -5.72
N TYR A 67 -6.32 -21.21 -5.28
CA TYR A 67 -6.38 -21.65 -3.88
C TYR A 67 -5.88 -20.61 -2.88
N LEU A 68 -5.05 -19.63 -3.27
CA LEU A 68 -4.58 -18.59 -2.37
C LEU A 68 -5.71 -17.64 -1.96
N TYR A 69 -6.71 -17.46 -2.82
CA TYR A 69 -7.91 -16.67 -2.50
C TYR A 69 -8.86 -17.44 -1.56
N SER A 70 -8.69 -18.75 -1.34
CA SER A 70 -9.55 -19.50 -0.41
C SER A 70 -9.43 -19.04 1.05
N SER A 71 -8.30 -18.42 1.43
CA SER A 71 -8.04 -17.93 2.79
C SER A 71 -7.52 -16.51 2.78
N ARG A 72 -8.28 -15.58 3.38
CA ARG A 72 -7.91 -14.16 3.48
C ARG A 72 -6.65 -13.93 4.29
N THR A 73 -6.46 -14.71 5.36
CA THR A 73 -5.26 -14.65 6.20
C THR A 73 -4.02 -15.05 5.41
N LEU A 74 -4.11 -16.15 4.64
CA LEU A 74 -3.00 -16.62 3.80
C LEU A 74 -2.71 -15.62 2.68
N LEU A 75 -3.75 -15.14 2.00
CA LEU A 75 -3.64 -14.13 0.94
C LEU A 75 -3.00 -12.84 1.48
N GLY A 76 -3.48 -12.35 2.62
CA GLY A 76 -2.94 -11.18 3.29
C GLY A 76 -1.47 -11.36 3.63
N ALA A 77 -1.08 -12.50 4.22
CA ALA A 77 0.31 -12.73 4.59
C ALA A 77 1.23 -12.80 3.36
N ARG A 78 0.74 -13.40 2.27
CA ARG A 78 1.46 -13.44 0.98
C ARG A 78 1.61 -12.05 0.38
N LEU A 79 0.55 -11.25 0.35
CA LEU A 79 0.61 -9.90 -0.16
C LEU A 79 1.51 -9.01 0.70
N SER A 80 1.38 -9.06 2.03
CA SER A 80 2.22 -8.28 2.93
C SER A 80 3.70 -8.59 2.74
N LYS A 81 4.05 -9.87 2.54
CA LYS A 81 5.42 -10.27 2.20
C LYS A 81 5.87 -9.68 0.86
N LEU A 82 5.01 -9.74 -0.17
CA LEU A 82 5.30 -9.14 -1.47
C LEU A 82 5.57 -7.64 -1.35
N ILE A 83 4.68 -6.90 -0.68
CA ILE A 83 4.83 -5.46 -0.47
C ILE A 83 6.16 -5.16 0.23
N ILE A 84 6.44 -5.84 1.35
CA ILE A 84 7.63 -5.55 2.15
C ILE A 84 8.93 -5.81 1.39
N LEU A 85 8.96 -6.83 0.53
CA LEU A 85 10.19 -7.23 -0.16
C LEU A 85 10.38 -6.58 -1.52
N ASN A 86 9.30 -6.14 -2.18
CA ASN A 86 9.34 -5.77 -3.59
C ASN A 86 8.84 -4.35 -3.88
N PHE A 87 8.14 -3.68 -2.95
CA PHE A 87 7.59 -2.36 -3.24
C PHE A 87 8.57 -1.25 -2.88
N SER A 88 8.71 -0.29 -3.79
CA SER A 88 9.31 1.01 -3.56
C SER A 88 8.26 2.03 -3.08
N PRO A 89 8.68 3.23 -2.62
CA PRO A 89 7.73 4.32 -2.32
C PRO A 89 6.82 4.68 -3.50
N ASP A 90 7.32 4.61 -4.74
CA ASP A 90 6.53 4.92 -5.94
C ASP A 90 5.46 3.85 -6.20
N ASP A 91 5.80 2.58 -5.96
CA ASP A 91 4.86 1.46 -6.05
C ASP A 91 3.72 1.61 -5.04
N ILE A 92 4.04 2.04 -3.80
CA ILE A 92 3.04 2.36 -2.78
C ILE A 92 2.11 3.49 -3.25
N ALA A 93 2.68 4.56 -3.81
CA ALA A 93 1.90 5.70 -4.29
C ALA A 93 0.94 5.29 -5.43
N LEU A 94 1.42 4.46 -6.36
CA LEU A 94 0.61 3.92 -7.45
C LEU A 94 -0.52 3.01 -6.94
N ALA A 95 -0.20 2.08 -6.04
CA ALA A 95 -1.17 1.17 -5.46
C ALA A 95 -2.23 1.93 -4.63
N LEU A 96 -1.82 2.97 -3.88
CA LEU A 96 -2.74 3.86 -3.17
C LEU A 96 -3.69 4.57 -4.12
N LEU A 97 -3.20 5.10 -5.24
CA LEU A 97 -4.04 5.74 -6.24
C LEU A 97 -5.11 4.76 -6.77
N LYS A 98 -4.72 3.51 -7.04
CA LYS A 98 -5.66 2.46 -7.46
C LYS A 98 -6.70 2.14 -6.39
N ILE A 99 -6.30 2.02 -5.13
CA ILE A 99 -7.21 1.79 -4.00
C ILE A 99 -8.22 2.94 -3.89
N ILE A 100 -7.75 4.19 -4.00
CA ILE A 100 -8.60 5.38 -3.93
C ILE A 100 -9.64 5.35 -5.04
N ASN A 101 -9.23 5.10 -6.29
CA ASN A 101 -10.17 5.05 -7.41
C ASN A 101 -11.24 3.97 -7.23
N ILE A 102 -10.83 2.75 -6.80
CA ILE A 102 -11.77 1.66 -6.54
C ILE A 102 -12.76 2.04 -5.43
N PHE A 103 -12.30 2.70 -4.37
CA PHE A 103 -13.15 3.08 -3.25
C PHE A 103 -13.98 4.34 -3.52
N GLU A 104 -13.57 5.24 -4.41
CA GLU A 104 -14.41 6.32 -4.91
C GLU A 104 -15.60 5.78 -5.71
N ASP A 105 -15.39 4.76 -6.55
CA ASP A 105 -16.48 4.09 -7.26
C ASP A 105 -17.46 3.40 -6.29
N VAL A 106 -16.96 2.81 -5.20
CA VAL A 106 -17.78 2.08 -4.22
C VAL A 106 -18.47 3.01 -3.20
N PHE A 107 -17.81 4.08 -2.77
CA PHE A 107 -18.31 4.97 -1.71
C PHE A 107 -18.84 6.33 -2.20
N GLY A 108 -18.67 6.65 -3.48
CA GLY A 108 -19.04 7.92 -4.09
C GLY A 108 -17.84 8.86 -4.28
N SER A 109 -17.91 9.67 -5.35
CA SER A 109 -16.83 10.50 -5.92
C SER A 109 -16.34 11.69 -5.07
N THR A 110 -16.55 11.67 -3.76
CA THR A 110 -16.12 12.71 -2.82
C THR A 110 -15.65 12.15 -1.47
N TRP A 111 -15.53 10.82 -1.34
CA TRP A 111 -15.17 10.15 -0.09
C TRP A 111 -13.79 10.61 0.45
N LEU A 112 -12.82 10.80 -0.44
CA LEU A 112 -11.59 11.54 -0.17
C LEU A 112 -11.74 12.95 -0.71
N SER A 113 -11.73 13.94 0.19
CA SER A 113 -11.75 15.35 -0.21
C SER A 113 -10.42 15.64 -0.93
N GLN A 114 -10.45 15.71 -2.27
CA GLN A 114 -9.27 15.88 -3.11
C GLN A 114 -8.42 17.07 -2.64
N LYS A 115 -7.30 16.79 -1.96
CA LYS A 115 -6.11 17.64 -2.03
C LYS A 115 -5.16 16.95 -2.99
N ARG A 116 -5.07 17.56 -4.18
CA ARG A 116 -4.25 17.20 -5.34
C ARG A 116 -3.04 16.31 -5.02
N THR A 117 -2.89 15.26 -5.82
CA THR A 117 -1.64 14.57 -6.14
C THR A 117 -0.47 15.56 -6.14
N ARG A 118 0.43 15.42 -5.16
CA ARG A 118 1.70 16.15 -5.16
C ARG A 118 2.51 15.65 -6.35
N LYS A 119 2.94 16.59 -7.19
CA LYS A 119 4.04 16.39 -8.13
C LYS A 119 5.22 15.90 -7.27
N ILE A 120 5.78 14.74 -7.57
CA ILE A 120 7.02 14.28 -6.94
C ILE A 120 8.08 15.32 -7.36
N ASP A 121 8.52 16.11 -6.40
CA ASP A 121 9.55 17.13 -6.58
C ASP A 121 10.91 16.50 -6.31
N GLU A 122 11.94 16.88 -7.08
CA GLU A 122 13.32 16.36 -6.95
C GLU A 122 13.85 16.49 -5.52
N SER A 123 13.37 17.50 -4.78
CA SER A 123 13.69 17.72 -3.37
C SER A 123 13.26 16.57 -2.44
N TYR A 124 12.15 15.88 -2.74
CA TYR A 124 11.67 14.73 -1.95
C TYR A 124 12.49 13.47 -2.23
N ILE A 125 12.90 13.28 -3.49
CA ILE A 125 13.77 12.17 -3.89
C ILE A 125 15.13 12.34 -3.19
N ASP A 126 15.69 13.54 -3.19
CA ASP A 126 16.99 13.80 -2.56
C ASP A 126 16.96 13.66 -1.03
N ALA A 127 15.87 14.10 -0.38
CA ALA A 127 15.69 13.93 1.06
C ALA A 127 15.49 12.47 1.47
N SER A 128 14.73 11.69 0.69
CA SER A 128 14.47 10.27 0.98
C SER A 128 15.71 9.39 0.72
N LEU A 129 16.47 9.66 -0.34
CA LEU A 129 17.76 9.01 -0.60
C LEU A 129 18.79 9.35 0.48
N SER A 130 18.89 10.62 0.87
CA SER A 130 19.80 11.06 1.93
C SER A 130 19.48 10.40 3.28
N ALA A 131 18.19 10.27 3.62
CA ALA A 131 17.76 9.58 4.82
C ALA A 131 18.12 8.08 4.79
N TRP A 132 17.93 7.42 3.64
CA TRP A 132 18.28 6.01 3.46
C TRP A 132 19.79 5.75 3.53
N ILE A 133 20.62 6.61 2.93
CA ILE A 133 22.09 6.54 3.02
C ILE A 133 22.57 6.71 4.47
N LYS A 134 21.92 7.60 5.24
CA LYS A 134 22.26 7.81 6.65
C LYS A 134 21.91 6.58 7.51
N GLU A 135 20.75 5.99 7.28
CA GLU A 135 20.27 4.80 7.99
C GLU A 135 21.17 3.57 7.72
N THR A 136 21.59 3.37 6.47
CA THR A 136 22.48 2.27 6.08
C THR A 136 23.88 2.41 6.66
N ARG A 137 24.44 3.63 6.73
CA ARG A 137 25.72 3.91 7.41
C ARG A 137 25.66 3.74 8.93
N LEU A 138 24.51 3.95 9.55
CA LEU A 138 24.32 3.71 10.99
C LEU A 138 24.30 2.22 11.31
N ARG A 139 23.71 1.40 10.42
CA ARG A 139 23.70 -0.06 10.57
C ARG A 139 25.10 -0.66 10.46
N SER A 140 25.91 -0.22 9.49
CA SER A 140 27.27 -0.74 9.31
C SER A 140 28.23 -0.43 10.47
N LYS A 141 27.89 0.54 11.34
CA LYS A 141 28.70 0.90 12.52
C LYS A 141 28.32 0.13 13.79
N ASN A 142 27.17 -0.54 13.81
CA ASN A 142 26.70 -1.32 14.96
C ASN A 142 27.00 -2.82 14.82
N ASP A 143 27.55 -3.24 13.68
CA ASP A 143 27.96 -4.61 13.38
C ASP A 143 29.51 -4.80 13.46
N GLU A 144 30.25 -3.80 13.98
CA GLU A 144 31.67 -3.87 14.39
C GLU A 144 31.80 -3.82 15.92
#